data_AF-A0A060YRS7-F1
#
_entry.id   AF-A0A060YRS7-F1
#
_cell.length_a   1.000
_cell.length_b   1.000
_cell.length_c   1.000
_cell.angle_alpha   90.00
_cell.angle_beta   90.00
_cell.angle_gamma   90.00
#
_symmetry.space_group_name_H-M   'P 1'
#
loop_
_entity.id
_entity.type
_entity.pdbx_description
1 polymer ?
#
loop_
_entity_poly.entity_id
_entity_poly.type
_entity_poly.pdbx_seq_one_letter_code
_entity_poly.pdbx_strand_id
1 'polypeptide(L)'
;MLLAYLAVSCVLFLAARLSPYEWYNPHPCLQGHKDMLENQYTLGNSLWFPVGGFMQQGSEIMPRALSTRCVSGVWWMFTLIIISSYTANLAAFLTVQRMEVPIESPDDLADQTNIEYGTIHGGSTMTFFMNSRYQTYQRMWNYMHSKQPSVFVKSTEEGIARVVNSKYAFLLESTMNEYYRKLNCNLTQIGGLLDTKGYGIGMPLGSPFREEITMAILHLQENNRLEILKRRWWEGGQCPKEEDHRAKGLGMENIGGIFVVLICGLIIAVFVAIMEFVWSTRCSSETDEVRPHSCPRRHHRPTPVGPHGNTPTLTLHPLSCSVCVCWAASGTVCV
;
A
#
# COMPACT_ATOMS: atom_id res chain seq x y z
N MET A 1 17.59 15.88 -3.34
CA MET A 1 16.27 16.47 -3.66
C MET A 1 16.18 17.93 -3.27
N LEU A 2 16.32 18.30 -1.99
CA LEU A 2 16.24 19.70 -1.55
C LEU A 2 17.21 20.64 -2.30
N LEU A 3 18.48 20.25 -2.47
CA LEU A 3 19.46 21.04 -3.22
C LEU A 3 19.08 21.21 -4.70
N ALA A 4 18.56 20.16 -5.34
CA ALA A 4 18.11 20.22 -6.73
C ALA A 4 16.88 21.13 -6.87
N TYR A 5 15.95 21.07 -5.92
CA TYR A 5 14.80 21.99 -5.84
C TYR A 5 15.23 23.45 -5.73
N LEU A 6 16.16 23.77 -4.82
CA LEU A 6 16.69 25.13 -4.65
C LEU A 6 17.44 25.60 -5.90
N ALA A 7 18.24 24.73 -6.52
CA ALA A 7 18.95 25.03 -7.75
C ALA A 7 17.99 25.36 -8.91
N VAL A 8 16.95 24.55 -9.11
CA VAL A 8 15.94 24.78 -10.15
C VAL A 8 15.16 26.07 -9.90
N SER A 9 14.80 26.35 -8.64
CA SER A 9 14.13 27.60 -8.25
C SER A 9 15.00 28.83 -8.55
N CYS A 10 16.31 28.74 -8.27
CA CYS A 10 17.28 29.79 -8.57
C CYS A 10 17.46 29.99 -10.09
N VAL A 11 17.61 28.90 -10.84
CA VAL A 11 17.75 28.94 -12.31
C VAL A 11 16.50 29.51 -12.96
N LEU A 12 15.30 29.15 -12.50
CA LEU A 12 14.05 29.74 -12.97
C LEU A 12 13.96 31.24 -12.68
N PHE A 13 14.35 31.66 -11.47
CA PHE A 13 14.38 33.08 -11.10
C PHE A 13 15.34 33.88 -12.00
N LEU A 14 16.55 33.38 -12.23
CA LEU A 14 17.54 34.03 -13.10
C LEU A 14 17.07 34.04 -14.56
N ALA A 15 16.58 32.92 -15.08
CA ALA A 15 16.09 32.82 -16.45
C ALA A 15 14.88 33.74 -16.70
N ALA A 16 13.98 33.87 -15.72
CA ALA A 16 12.83 34.77 -15.82
C ALA A 16 13.24 36.25 -15.76
N ARG A 17 14.31 36.61 -15.04
CA ARG A 17 14.81 37.99 -14.99
C ARG A 17 15.60 38.38 -16.23
N LEU A 18 16.39 37.45 -16.78
CA LEU A 18 17.23 37.68 -17.96
C LEU A 18 16.45 37.63 -19.28
N SER A 19 15.32 36.90 -19.34
CA SER A 19 14.54 36.80 -20.56
C SER A 19 13.57 37.99 -20.72
N PRO A 20 13.69 38.82 -21.77
CA PRO A 20 12.82 39.96 -21.98
C PRO A 20 11.37 39.55 -22.29
N TYR A 21 11.15 38.33 -22.78
CA TYR A 21 9.85 37.78 -23.14
C TYR A 21 8.95 37.42 -21.93
N GLU A 22 9.50 37.36 -20.72
CA GLU A 22 8.71 37.14 -19.49
C GLU A 22 8.15 38.44 -18.91
N TRP A 23 8.71 39.60 -19.30
CA TRP A 23 8.24 40.90 -18.88
C TRP A 23 7.05 41.31 -19.75
N TYR A 24 5.86 41.39 -19.16
CA TYR A 24 4.65 41.75 -19.91
C TYR A 24 3.85 42.85 -19.22
N ASN A 25 3.12 43.60 -20.02
CA ASN A 25 2.21 44.62 -19.51
C ASN A 25 0.84 43.98 -19.21
N PRO A 26 0.37 43.97 -17.95
CA PRO A 26 -0.92 43.39 -17.59
C PRO A 26 -2.12 44.19 -18.11
N HIS A 27 -1.95 45.47 -18.46
CA HIS A 27 -3.01 46.34 -18.96
C HIS A 27 -2.61 47.04 -20.28
N PRO A 28 -2.58 46.30 -21.40
CA PRO A 28 -2.18 46.85 -22.71
C PRO A 28 -3.12 47.93 -23.25
N CYS A 29 -4.34 48.05 -22.70
CA CYS A 29 -5.39 48.97 -23.16
C CYS A 29 -5.39 50.35 -22.47
N LEU A 30 -4.61 50.56 -21.40
CA LEU A 30 -4.57 51.84 -20.67
C LEU A 30 -3.44 52.72 -21.22
N GLN A 31 -3.82 53.77 -21.95
CA GLN A 31 -2.91 54.59 -22.79
C GLN A 31 -1.96 55.54 -22.04
N GLY A 32 -1.68 55.29 -20.76
CA GLY A 32 -0.71 56.02 -19.94
C GLY A 32 0.21 55.14 -19.07
N HIS A 33 0.08 53.81 -19.16
CA HIS A 33 0.85 52.83 -18.36
C HIS A 33 1.58 51.83 -19.28
N LYS A 34 2.04 52.28 -20.45
CA LYS A 34 2.74 51.40 -21.42
C LYS A 34 4.06 50.84 -20.88
N ASP A 35 4.69 51.55 -19.93
CA ASP A 35 6.01 51.21 -19.38
C ASP A 35 5.96 50.35 -18.10
N MET A 36 4.77 49.95 -17.64
CA MET A 36 4.61 49.05 -16.49
C MET A 36 4.75 47.59 -16.94
N LEU A 37 5.97 47.07 -16.91
CA LEU A 37 6.24 45.65 -17.17
C LEU A 37 6.29 44.89 -15.84
N GLU A 38 5.46 43.86 -15.72
CA GLU A 38 5.45 42.96 -14.57
C GLU A 38 6.05 41.60 -14.93
N ASN A 39 6.73 40.99 -13.96
CA ASN A 39 7.25 39.64 -14.04
C ASN A 39 6.61 38.80 -12.92
N GLN A 40 5.95 37.70 -13.28
CA GLN A 40 5.24 36.85 -12.30
C GLN A 40 6.19 36.00 -11.46
N TYR A 41 7.45 35.82 -11.88
CA TYR A 41 8.47 35.08 -11.13
C TYR A 41 9.17 35.99 -10.10
N THR A 42 8.52 36.21 -8.97
CA THR A 42 9.14 36.70 -7.73
C THR A 42 9.91 35.56 -7.04
N LEU A 43 10.80 35.85 -6.09
CA LEU A 43 11.57 34.82 -5.37
C LEU A 43 10.66 33.74 -4.75
N GLY A 44 9.53 34.15 -4.16
CA GLY A 44 8.53 33.24 -3.61
C GLY A 44 7.81 32.42 -4.68
N ASN A 45 7.41 33.06 -5.78
CA ASN A 45 6.72 32.39 -6.89
C ASN A 45 7.63 31.40 -7.64
N SER A 46 8.93 31.72 -7.76
CA SER A 46 9.96 30.81 -8.30
C SER A 46 10.23 29.60 -7.41
N LEU A 47 10.07 29.73 -6.09
CA LEU A 47 10.12 28.61 -5.15
C LEU A 47 8.83 27.78 -5.16
N TRP A 48 7.68 28.43 -5.34
CA TRP A 48 6.38 27.75 -5.35
C TRP A 48 6.15 26.93 -6.63
N PHE A 49 6.59 27.43 -7.79
CA PHE A 49 6.38 26.77 -9.08
C PHE A 49 6.91 25.31 -9.12
N PRO A 50 8.15 25.00 -8.70
CA PRO A 50 8.65 23.62 -8.69
C PRO A 50 7.89 22.69 -7.74
N VAL A 51 7.30 23.22 -6.65
CA VAL A 51 6.46 22.44 -5.71
C VAL A 51 5.22 21.89 -6.40
N GLY A 52 4.53 22.72 -7.19
CA GLY A 52 3.35 22.29 -7.96
C GLY A 52 3.66 21.19 -8.98
N GLY A 53 4.85 21.23 -9.60
CA GLY A 53 5.33 20.16 -10.48
C GLY A 53 5.67 18.87 -9.73
N PHE A 54 6.31 18.97 -8.56
CA PHE A 54 6.62 17.82 -7.72
C PHE A 54 5.36 17.15 -7.13
N MET A 55 4.35 17.94 -6.76
CA MET A 55 3.06 17.43 -6.27
C MET A 55 2.09 17.00 -7.36
N GLN A 56 2.47 17.10 -8.65
CA GLN A 56 1.63 16.76 -9.81
C GLN A 56 0.30 17.53 -9.91
N GLN A 57 0.17 18.67 -9.23
CA GLN A 57 -1.03 19.51 -9.27
C GLN A 57 -0.93 20.69 -10.25
N GLY A 58 0.26 20.94 -10.79
CA GLY A 58 0.53 22.10 -11.64
C GLY A 58 0.71 23.39 -10.83
N SER A 59 0.99 24.49 -11.52
CA SER A 59 1.12 25.83 -10.93
C SER A 59 0.26 26.79 -11.72
N GLU A 60 -0.30 27.80 -11.06
CA GLU A 60 -1.03 28.90 -11.71
C GLU A 60 -0.11 29.76 -12.60
N ILE A 61 1.20 29.72 -12.35
CA ILE A 61 2.20 30.50 -13.08
C ILE A 61 2.67 29.68 -14.29
N MET A 62 2.37 30.18 -15.49
CA MET A 62 2.77 29.52 -16.73
C MET A 62 4.01 30.19 -17.36
N PRO A 63 5.11 29.47 -17.59
CA PRO A 63 6.30 30.00 -18.27
C PRO A 63 5.96 30.40 -19.72
N ARG A 64 6.33 31.63 -20.09
CA ARG A 64 6.05 32.20 -21.43
C ARG A 64 7.27 32.11 -22.34
N ALA A 65 8.46 32.43 -21.83
CA ALA A 65 9.70 32.37 -22.58
C ALA A 65 10.12 30.92 -22.87
N LEU A 66 10.81 30.73 -23.99
CA LEU A 66 11.30 29.40 -24.38
C LEU A 66 12.30 28.85 -23.34
N SER A 67 13.15 29.71 -22.77
CA SER A 67 14.14 29.34 -21.76
C SER A 67 13.51 28.79 -20.48
N THR A 68 12.50 29.47 -19.94
CA THR A 68 11.77 29.05 -18.73
C THR A 68 10.95 27.78 -18.98
N ARG A 69 10.40 27.61 -20.19
CA ARG A 69 9.73 26.37 -20.62
C ARG A 69 10.68 25.19 -20.68
N CYS A 70 11.89 25.35 -21.22
CA CYS A 70 12.90 24.29 -21.25
C CYS A 70 13.29 23.85 -19.83
N VAL A 71 13.55 24.81 -18.92
CA VAL A 71 13.87 24.51 -17.52
C VAL A 71 12.71 23.77 -16.82
N SER A 72 11.48 24.22 -17.04
CA SER A 72 10.27 23.58 -16.49
C SER A 72 10.06 22.17 -17.04
N GLY A 73 10.29 21.96 -18.34
CA GLY A 73 10.18 20.65 -18.96
C GLY A 73 11.20 19.64 -18.43
N VAL A 74 12.46 20.07 -18.23
CA VAL A 74 13.49 19.23 -17.60
C VAL A 74 13.11 18.91 -16.15
N TRP A 75 12.60 19.89 -15.41
CA TRP A 75 12.12 19.67 -14.04
C TRP A 75 10.98 18.63 -14.00
N TRP A 76 9.98 18.75 -14.87
CA TRP A 76 8.88 17.79 -14.92
C TRP A 76 9.31 16.36 -15.26
N MET A 77 10.25 16.20 -16.20
CA MET A 77 10.83 14.90 -16.50
C MET A 77 11.56 14.32 -15.29
N PHE A 78 12.35 15.15 -14.60
CA PHE A 78 13.04 14.74 -13.38
C PHE A 78 12.07 14.32 -12.28
N THR A 79 11.02 15.10 -12.01
CA THR A 79 10.03 14.77 -10.97
C THR A 79 9.26 13.49 -11.31
N LEU A 80 8.89 13.27 -12.58
CA LEU A 80 8.23 12.03 -13.01
C LEU A 80 9.09 10.79 -12.74
N ILE A 81 10.39 10.84 -13.07
CA ILE A 81 11.32 9.73 -12.83
C ILE A 81 11.42 9.44 -11.32
N ILE A 82 11.60 10.47 -10.50
CA ILE A 82 11.76 10.30 -9.05
C ILE A 82 10.50 9.74 -8.40
N ILE A 83 9.31 10.27 -8.73
CA ILE A 83 8.06 9.78 -8.14
C ILE A 83 7.79 8.35 -8.60
N SER A 84 8.03 8.03 -9.88
CA SER A 84 7.85 6.67 -10.40
C SER A 84 8.79 5.66 -9.73
N SER A 85 10.05 6.03 -9.47
CA SER A 85 10.98 5.17 -8.75
C SER A 85 10.58 5.00 -7.28
N TYR A 86 10.12 6.07 -6.63
CA TYR A 86 9.63 6.00 -5.26
C TYR A 86 8.38 5.11 -5.14
N THR A 87 7.41 5.26 -6.04
CA THR A 87 6.20 4.41 -6.05
C THR A 87 6.53 2.96 -6.36
N ALA A 88 7.49 2.68 -7.26
CA ALA A 88 7.97 1.33 -7.53
C ALA A 88 8.65 0.69 -6.30
N ASN A 89 9.53 1.42 -5.63
CA ASN A 89 10.21 0.93 -4.42
C ASN A 89 9.23 0.72 -3.26
N LEU A 90 8.26 1.62 -3.09
CA LEU A 90 7.20 1.46 -2.10
C LEU A 90 6.33 0.23 -2.40
N ALA A 91 5.94 0.02 -3.66
CA ALA A 91 5.18 -1.15 -4.08
C ALA A 91 5.97 -2.45 -3.83
N ALA A 92 7.26 -2.47 -4.17
CA ALA A 92 8.14 -3.61 -3.90
C ALA A 92 8.27 -3.90 -2.39
N PHE A 93 8.38 -2.87 -1.55
CA PHE A 93 8.41 -3.06 -0.10
C PHE A 93 7.09 -3.64 0.44
N LEU A 94 5.95 -3.12 -0.04
CA LEU A 94 4.62 -3.61 0.34
C LEU A 94 4.36 -5.05 -0.12
N THR A 95 4.97 -5.51 -1.21
CA THR A 95 4.87 -6.91 -1.63
C THR A 95 5.80 -7.82 -0.83
N VAL A 96 7.02 -7.40 -0.49
CA VAL A 96 7.96 -8.19 0.33
C VAL A 96 7.39 -8.47 1.72
N GLN A 97 6.82 -7.47 2.40
CA GLN A 97 6.19 -7.67 3.71
C GLN A 97 4.99 -8.65 3.68
N ARG A 98 4.45 -8.96 2.49
CA ARG A 98 3.37 -9.93 2.31
C ARG A 98 3.83 -11.34 1.94
N MET A 99 5.13 -11.55 1.68
CA MET A 99 5.66 -12.82 1.17
C MET A 99 6.52 -13.61 2.17
N GLU A 100 6.73 -13.14 3.41
CA GLU A 100 7.46 -13.93 4.41
C GLU A 100 6.56 -15.02 5.02
N VAL A 101 6.35 -16.11 4.27
CA VAL A 101 6.24 -17.43 4.91
C VAL A 101 7.68 -17.95 4.98
N PRO A 102 8.32 -17.96 6.17
CA PRO A 102 9.77 -18.18 6.29
C PRO A 102 10.23 -19.58 5.86
N ILE A 103 9.30 -20.51 5.62
CA ILE A 103 9.57 -21.89 5.20
C ILE A 103 8.46 -22.29 4.23
N GLU A 104 8.83 -22.70 3.01
CA GLU A 104 7.89 -23.30 2.05
C GLU A 104 8.14 -24.80 1.90
N SER A 105 9.39 -25.24 2.06
CA SER A 105 9.85 -26.62 1.86
C SER A 105 10.49 -27.23 3.13
N PRO A 106 10.41 -28.56 3.30
CA PRO A 106 11.24 -29.31 4.25
C PRO A 106 12.74 -29.10 4.04
N ASP A 107 13.19 -28.81 2.83
CA ASP A 107 14.59 -28.51 2.54
C ASP A 107 15.01 -27.19 3.21
N ASP A 108 14.18 -26.14 3.15
CA ASP A 108 14.43 -24.86 3.82
C ASP A 108 14.53 -25.07 5.34
N LEU A 109 13.67 -25.93 5.89
CA LEU A 109 13.70 -26.30 7.31
C LEU A 109 14.97 -27.07 7.69
N ALA A 110 15.52 -27.88 6.79
CA ALA A 110 16.75 -28.62 7.02
C ALA A 110 18.01 -27.73 6.93
N ASP A 111 17.98 -26.68 6.11
CA ASP A 111 19.11 -25.77 5.90
C ASP A 111 19.20 -24.68 6.98
N GLN A 112 18.08 -24.29 7.59
CA GLN A 112 18.04 -23.33 8.68
C GLN A 112 18.08 -23.98 10.07
N THR A 113 18.54 -23.23 11.07
CA THR A 113 18.68 -23.70 12.47
C THR A 113 17.90 -22.87 13.48
N ASN A 114 17.15 -21.86 13.04
CA ASN A 114 16.44 -20.91 13.91
C ASN A 114 15.12 -21.49 14.45
N ILE A 115 14.46 -22.35 13.66
CA ILE A 115 13.22 -23.04 14.07
C ILE A 115 13.57 -24.48 14.38
N GLU A 116 13.26 -24.90 15.62
CA GLU A 116 13.43 -26.29 16.01
C GLU A 116 12.35 -27.15 15.35
N TYR A 117 12.63 -28.42 15.06
CA TYR A 117 11.63 -29.33 14.52
C TYR A 117 11.79 -30.73 15.05
N GLY A 118 10.67 -31.45 15.15
CA GLY A 118 10.66 -32.78 15.75
C GLY A 118 9.36 -33.55 15.49
N THR A 119 9.34 -34.78 15.99
CA THR A 119 8.25 -35.75 15.83
C THR A 119 7.87 -36.36 17.19
N ILE A 120 6.83 -37.20 17.21
CA ILE A 120 6.49 -38.01 18.39
C ILE A 120 7.57 -39.08 18.60
N HIS A 121 8.05 -39.19 19.84
CA HIS A 121 9.02 -40.21 20.23
C HIS A 121 8.45 -41.62 20.06
N GLY A 122 9.14 -42.48 19.31
CA GLY A 122 8.70 -43.84 19.00
C GLY A 122 7.59 -43.93 17.93
N GLY A 123 7.25 -42.80 17.27
CA GLY A 123 6.25 -42.78 16.20
C GLY A 123 6.75 -43.34 14.87
N SER A 124 5.81 -43.66 13.97
CA SER A 124 6.09 -44.09 12.59
C SER A 124 6.92 -43.06 11.81
N THR A 125 6.65 -41.77 12.03
CA THR A 125 7.37 -40.65 11.41
C THR A 125 8.82 -40.56 11.88
N MET A 126 9.09 -40.83 13.16
CA MET A 126 10.46 -40.90 13.69
C MET A 126 11.27 -42.00 12.99
N THR A 127 10.70 -43.20 12.91
CA THR A 127 11.31 -44.35 12.23
C THR A 127 11.49 -44.10 10.72
N PHE A 128 10.59 -43.33 10.11
CA PHE A 128 10.72 -42.92 8.70
C PHE A 128 11.98 -42.07 8.47
N PHE A 129 12.22 -41.06 9.29
CA PHE A 129 13.42 -40.23 9.17
C PHE A 129 14.70 -41.03 9.49
N MET A 130 14.64 -41.92 10.48
CA MET A 130 15.76 -42.80 10.84
C MET A 130 16.19 -43.73 9.70
N ASN A 131 15.22 -44.31 8.97
CA ASN A 131 15.48 -45.27 7.89
C ASN A 131 15.53 -44.63 6.50
N SER A 132 15.39 -43.30 6.41
CA SER A 132 15.32 -42.60 5.14
C SER A 132 16.65 -42.64 4.40
N ARG A 133 16.60 -42.79 3.07
CA ARG A 133 17.77 -42.75 2.18
C ARG A 133 17.97 -41.40 1.51
N TYR A 134 17.04 -40.46 1.69
CA TYR A 134 17.12 -39.14 1.08
C TYR A 134 18.05 -38.24 1.89
N GLN A 135 18.96 -37.52 1.22
CA GLN A 135 20.02 -36.76 1.90
C GLN A 135 19.45 -35.67 2.84
N THR A 136 18.42 -34.93 2.42
CA THR A 136 17.78 -33.93 3.30
C THR A 136 17.19 -34.57 4.54
N TYR A 137 16.48 -35.69 4.41
CA TYR A 137 15.85 -36.37 5.54
C TYR A 137 16.87 -37.00 6.50
N GLN A 138 18.02 -37.45 6.00
CA GLN A 138 19.12 -37.88 6.85
C GLN A 138 19.74 -36.72 7.63
N ARG A 139 19.90 -35.55 7.01
CA ARG A 139 20.35 -34.33 7.71
C ARG A 139 19.36 -33.93 8.80
N MET A 140 18.07 -33.94 8.49
CA MET A 140 17.00 -33.68 9.46
C MET A 140 17.01 -34.68 10.62
N TRP A 141 17.20 -35.97 10.34
CA TRP A 141 17.32 -37.00 11.37
C TRP A 141 18.53 -36.75 12.29
N ASN A 142 19.70 -36.47 11.70
CA ASN A 142 20.91 -36.20 12.46
C ASN A 142 20.75 -34.95 13.35
N TYR A 143 20.07 -33.91 12.85
CA TYR A 143 19.70 -32.75 13.65
C TYR A 143 18.77 -33.14 14.81
N MET A 144 17.65 -33.82 14.53
CA MET A 144 16.68 -34.21 15.55
C MET A 144 17.29 -35.13 16.62
N HIS A 145 18.19 -36.03 16.22
CA HIS A 145 18.85 -36.96 17.13
C HIS A 145 19.95 -36.32 17.98
N SER A 146 20.70 -35.35 17.42
CA SER A 146 21.83 -34.71 18.12
C SER A 146 21.42 -33.52 19.00
N LYS A 147 20.25 -32.93 18.78
CA LYS A 147 19.81 -31.71 19.49
C LYS A 147 19.48 -31.99 20.97
N GLN A 148 20.05 -31.17 21.85
CA GLN A 148 19.69 -31.10 23.27
C GLN A 148 19.27 -29.66 23.62
N PRO A 149 18.14 -29.42 24.29
CA PRO A 149 17.16 -30.40 24.81
C PRO A 149 16.42 -31.15 23.69
N SER A 150 15.79 -32.28 24.02
CA SER A 150 15.14 -33.14 23.03
C SER A 150 14.05 -32.39 22.25
N VAL A 151 14.10 -32.52 20.93
CA VAL A 151 13.04 -32.01 20.03
C VAL A 151 11.85 -32.96 19.95
N PHE A 152 11.99 -34.21 20.39
CA PHE A 152 10.91 -35.17 20.36
C PHE A 152 9.90 -34.91 21.49
N VAL A 153 8.63 -35.15 21.19
CA VAL A 153 7.50 -35.01 22.14
C VAL A 153 6.88 -36.37 22.45
N LYS A 154 6.20 -36.51 23.59
CA LYS A 154 5.60 -37.78 24.00
C LYS A 154 4.18 -37.96 23.44
N SER A 155 3.43 -36.86 23.28
CA SER A 155 2.08 -36.89 22.72
C SER A 155 1.87 -35.81 21.66
N THR A 156 0.81 -35.98 20.87
CA THR A 156 0.42 -35.03 19.82
C THR A 156 0.01 -33.68 20.43
N GLU A 157 -0.70 -33.70 21.55
CA GLU A 157 -1.16 -32.52 22.28
C GLU A 157 0.03 -31.70 22.81
N GLU A 158 1.05 -32.37 23.34
CA GLU A 158 2.30 -31.73 23.77
C GLU A 158 3.02 -31.08 22.57
N GLY A 159 3.08 -31.79 21.44
CA GLY A 159 3.62 -31.26 20.18
C GLY A 159 2.91 -29.99 19.72
N ILE A 160 1.58 -30.00 19.70
CA ILE A 160 0.77 -28.85 19.29
C ILE A 160 0.93 -27.68 20.27
N ALA A 161 0.90 -27.94 21.57
CA ALA A 161 1.13 -26.92 22.58
C ALA A 161 2.53 -26.29 22.45
N ARG A 162 3.56 -27.08 22.10
CA ARG A 162 4.91 -26.58 21.85
C ARG A 162 4.98 -25.69 20.60
N VAL A 163 4.31 -26.06 19.51
CA VAL A 163 4.22 -25.24 18.28
C VAL A 163 3.59 -23.88 18.56
N VAL A 164 2.50 -23.85 19.35
CA VAL A 164 1.79 -22.60 19.64
C VAL A 164 2.59 -21.67 20.56
N ASN A 165 3.36 -22.22 21.50
CA ASN A 165 4.07 -21.44 22.52
C ASN A 165 5.52 -21.10 22.16
N SER A 166 6.13 -21.78 21.17
CA SER A 166 7.56 -21.64 20.84
C SER A 166 7.83 -21.73 19.34
N LYS A 167 9.02 -21.33 18.89
CA LYS A 167 9.46 -21.45 17.49
C LYS A 167 9.82 -22.92 17.16
N TYR A 168 8.80 -23.75 17.08
CA TYR A 168 8.93 -25.19 16.86
C TYR A 168 7.99 -25.66 15.74
N ALA A 169 8.50 -26.44 14.80
CA ALA A 169 7.74 -27.08 13.74
C ALA A 169 7.52 -28.55 14.09
N PHE A 170 6.25 -28.96 14.16
CA PHE A 170 5.88 -30.32 14.51
C PHE A 170 5.55 -31.12 13.25
N LEU A 171 6.26 -32.23 13.06
CA LEU A 171 6.05 -33.13 11.93
C LEU A 171 5.07 -34.23 12.32
N LEU A 172 3.89 -34.22 11.70
CA LEU A 172 2.81 -35.18 11.96
C LEU A 172 2.13 -35.63 10.66
N GLU A 173 1.29 -36.67 10.76
CA GLU A 173 0.57 -37.23 9.62
C GLU A 173 -0.48 -36.24 9.08
N SER A 174 -0.71 -36.26 7.76
CA SER A 174 -1.54 -35.27 7.06
C SER A 174 -3.00 -35.23 7.54
N THR A 175 -3.59 -36.39 7.85
CA THR A 175 -4.95 -36.54 8.38
C THR A 175 -5.11 -35.87 9.74
N MET A 176 -4.11 -36.04 10.60
CA MET A 176 -4.07 -35.47 11.95
C MET A 176 -3.83 -33.95 11.87
N ASN A 177 -3.01 -33.50 10.91
CA ASN A 177 -2.79 -32.08 10.67
C ASN A 177 -4.06 -31.38 10.19
N GLU A 178 -4.77 -32.00 9.24
CA GLU A 178 -6.07 -31.49 8.76
C GLU A 178 -7.08 -31.36 9.92
N TYR A 179 -7.09 -32.33 10.84
CA TYR A 179 -7.98 -32.33 12.00
C TYR A 179 -7.67 -31.19 12.96
N TYR A 180 -6.42 -31.07 13.45
CA TYR A 180 -6.07 -30.06 14.44
C TYR A 180 -6.05 -28.65 13.86
N ARG A 181 -5.75 -28.45 12.58
CA ARG A 181 -5.88 -27.15 11.92
C ARG A 181 -7.32 -26.65 11.89
N LYS A 182 -8.28 -27.56 11.69
CA LYS A 182 -9.71 -27.22 11.77
C LYS A 182 -10.17 -26.84 13.18
N LEU A 183 -9.54 -27.43 14.21
CA LEU A 183 -9.83 -27.10 15.61
C LEU A 183 -9.16 -25.80 16.07
N ASN A 184 -7.92 -25.58 15.65
CA ASN A 184 -7.07 -24.46 16.08
C ASN A 184 -6.60 -23.64 14.88
N CYS A 185 -7.16 -22.45 14.69
CA CYS A 185 -6.87 -21.59 13.53
C CYS A 185 -5.50 -20.90 13.59
N ASN A 186 -4.78 -21.03 14.70
CA ASN A 186 -3.41 -20.54 14.84
C ASN A 186 -2.38 -21.49 14.21
N LEU A 187 -2.80 -22.70 13.82
CA LEU A 187 -1.94 -23.68 13.17
C LEU A 187 -2.00 -23.51 11.65
N THR A 188 -0.84 -23.54 11.01
CA THR A 188 -0.72 -23.45 9.55
C THR A 188 0.04 -24.66 9.03
N GLN A 189 -0.47 -25.27 7.96
CA GLN A 189 0.26 -26.33 7.25
C GLN A 189 1.33 -25.68 6.36
N ILE A 190 2.56 -26.20 6.45
CA ILE A 190 3.67 -25.79 5.60
C ILE A 190 4.03 -26.96 4.68
N GLY A 191 4.17 -26.67 3.39
CA GLY A 191 4.57 -27.66 2.39
C GLY A 191 3.51 -28.71 2.05
N GLY A 192 3.93 -29.67 1.23
CA GLY A 192 3.13 -30.81 0.78
C GLY A 192 3.30 -32.07 1.63
N LEU A 193 2.83 -33.20 1.10
CA LEU A 193 3.02 -34.50 1.74
C LEU A 193 4.48 -34.97 1.55
N LEU A 194 5.14 -35.38 2.63
CA LEU A 194 6.51 -35.93 2.60
C LEU A 194 6.55 -37.39 2.14
N ASP A 195 5.46 -38.10 2.38
CA ASP A 195 5.25 -39.49 2.00
C ASP A 195 3.78 -39.74 1.64
N THR A 196 3.52 -40.91 1.06
CA THR A 196 2.18 -41.41 0.78
C THR A 196 1.95 -42.67 1.60
N LYS A 197 1.42 -42.47 2.81
CA LYS A 197 1.02 -43.57 3.71
C LYS A 197 -0.49 -43.68 3.81
N GLY A 198 -0.96 -44.87 4.18
CA GLY A 198 -2.37 -45.16 4.45
C GLY A 198 -2.53 -45.97 5.72
N TYR A 199 -3.67 -45.79 6.40
CA TYR A 199 -4.04 -46.62 7.54
C TYR A 199 -4.64 -47.95 7.08
N GLY A 200 -4.31 -49.02 7.79
CA GLY A 200 -4.83 -50.35 7.55
C GLY A 200 -5.11 -51.08 8.87
N ILE A 201 -5.94 -52.12 8.80
CA ILE A 201 -6.24 -52.98 9.93
C ILE A 201 -5.26 -54.14 9.93
N GLY A 202 -4.36 -54.19 10.93
CA GLY A 202 -3.42 -55.28 11.11
C GLY A 202 -4.08 -56.50 11.75
N MET A 203 -3.82 -57.70 11.22
CA MET A 203 -4.25 -58.97 11.80
C MET A 203 -3.07 -59.92 11.93
N PRO A 204 -3.13 -60.92 12.83
CA PRO A 204 -2.13 -61.98 12.91
C PRO A 204 -1.96 -62.69 11.57
N LEU A 205 -0.73 -63.14 11.30
CA LEU A 205 -0.41 -63.87 10.08
C LEU A 205 -1.24 -65.16 10.01
N GLY A 206 -1.96 -65.37 8.91
CA GLY A 206 -2.84 -66.52 8.72
C GLY A 206 -4.26 -66.37 9.32
N SER A 207 -4.66 -65.17 9.74
CA SER A 207 -6.03 -64.94 10.23
C SER A 207 -7.09 -65.23 9.14
N PRO A 208 -8.13 -66.04 9.44
CA PRO A 208 -9.20 -66.34 8.47
C PRO A 208 -10.06 -65.12 8.14
N PHE A 209 -10.09 -64.10 9.01
CA PHE A 209 -10.92 -62.90 8.83
C PHE A 209 -10.35 -61.87 7.85
N ARG A 210 -9.10 -62.07 7.40
CA ARG A 210 -8.41 -61.11 6.53
C ARG A 210 -9.18 -60.85 5.24
N GLU A 211 -9.64 -61.91 4.58
CA GLU A 211 -10.33 -61.80 3.29
C GLU A 211 -11.71 -61.16 3.45
N GLU A 212 -12.50 -61.62 4.43
CA GLU A 212 -13.84 -61.07 4.70
C GLU A 212 -13.80 -59.57 5.02
N ILE A 213 -12.87 -59.15 5.88
CA ILE A 213 -12.72 -57.72 6.25
C ILE A 213 -12.21 -56.90 5.06
N THR A 214 -11.30 -57.45 4.25
CA THR A 214 -10.82 -56.76 3.05
C THR A 214 -11.99 -56.51 2.09
N MET A 215 -12.83 -57.51 1.83
CA MET A 215 -14.03 -57.36 1.00
C MET A 215 -15.02 -56.35 1.58
N ALA A 216 -15.21 -56.35 2.91
CA ALA A 216 -16.06 -55.37 3.58
C ALA A 216 -15.54 -53.93 3.42
N ILE A 217 -14.23 -53.71 3.53
CA ILE A 217 -13.61 -52.39 3.32
C ILE A 217 -13.81 -51.92 1.88
N LEU A 218 -13.60 -52.80 0.90
CA LEU A 218 -13.83 -52.49 -0.51
C LEU A 218 -15.28 -52.09 -0.78
N HIS A 219 -16.25 -52.81 -0.20
CA HIS A 219 -17.67 -52.47 -0.30
C HIS A 219 -17.99 -51.12 0.38
N LEU A 220 -17.34 -50.78 1.48
CA LEU A 220 -17.48 -49.46 2.11
C LEU A 220 -16.89 -48.33 1.26
N GLN A 221 -15.80 -48.60 0.54
CA GLN A 221 -15.18 -47.65 -0.38
C GLN A 221 -16.03 -47.44 -1.64
N GLU A 222 -16.54 -48.51 -2.25
CA GLU A 222 -17.41 -48.46 -3.43
C GLU A 222 -18.70 -47.67 -3.14
N ASN A 223 -19.31 -47.90 -1.98
CA ASN A 223 -20.50 -47.15 -1.54
C ASN A 223 -20.20 -45.75 -0.99
N ASN A 224 -18.96 -45.27 -1.10
CA ASN A 224 -18.49 -43.97 -0.62
C ASN A 224 -18.76 -43.72 0.88
N ARG A 225 -18.91 -44.79 1.67
CA ARG A 225 -19.23 -44.71 3.11
C ARG A 225 -18.07 -44.18 3.92
N LEU A 226 -16.84 -44.48 3.51
CA LEU A 226 -15.63 -43.99 4.16
C LEU A 226 -15.51 -42.46 4.05
N GLU A 227 -15.85 -41.88 2.90
CA GLU A 227 -15.81 -40.42 2.71
C GLU A 227 -16.89 -39.72 3.55
N ILE A 228 -18.10 -40.28 3.61
CA ILE A 228 -19.17 -39.77 4.48
C ILE A 228 -18.72 -39.78 5.95
N LEU A 229 -18.05 -40.85 6.38
CA LEU A 229 -17.51 -40.95 7.74
C LEU A 229 -16.39 -39.92 7.97
N LYS A 230 -15.43 -39.80 7.03
CA LYS A 230 -14.36 -38.80 7.12
C LYS A 230 -14.96 -37.40 7.27
N ARG A 231 -15.89 -37.04 6.38
CA ARG A 231 -16.59 -35.76 6.42
C ARG A 231 -17.27 -35.53 7.77
N ARG A 232 -18.01 -36.52 8.27
CA ARG A 232 -18.69 -36.44 9.57
C ARG A 232 -17.76 -36.21 10.76
N TRP A 233 -16.58 -36.83 10.76
CA TRP A 233 -15.62 -36.73 11.88
C TRP A 233 -14.64 -35.55 11.76
N TRP A 234 -14.40 -35.04 10.54
CA TRP A 234 -13.51 -33.91 10.29
C TRP A 234 -14.24 -32.57 10.07
N GLU A 235 -15.54 -32.54 9.77
CA GLU A 235 -16.35 -31.31 9.69
C GLU A 235 -16.89 -30.93 11.07
N GLY A 236 -16.02 -30.39 11.92
CA GLY A 236 -16.40 -29.83 13.24
C GLY A 236 -15.68 -28.54 13.61
N GLY A 237 -14.74 -28.09 12.77
CA GLY A 237 -13.93 -26.90 13.03
C GLY A 237 -14.67 -25.60 12.80
N GLN A 238 -14.58 -24.67 13.75
CA GLN A 238 -15.16 -23.32 13.68
C GLN A 238 -14.19 -22.30 13.09
N CYS A 239 -13.09 -22.74 12.49
CA CYS A 239 -12.19 -21.81 11.82
C CYS A 239 -12.89 -21.18 10.62
N PRO A 240 -12.85 -19.83 10.49
CA PRO A 240 -13.24 -19.20 9.24
C PRO A 240 -12.42 -19.86 8.15
N LYS A 241 -13.07 -20.26 7.05
CA LYS A 241 -12.38 -20.82 5.89
C LYS A 241 -11.23 -19.87 5.57
N GLU A 242 -10.03 -20.42 5.35
CA GLU A 242 -8.88 -19.68 4.82
C GLU A 242 -9.42 -18.84 3.65
N GLU A 243 -9.69 -17.55 3.90
CA GLU A 243 -9.72 -16.59 2.82
C GLU A 243 -8.33 -16.74 2.24
N ASP A 244 -8.28 -17.12 0.96
CA ASP A 244 -7.06 -17.16 0.18
C ASP A 244 -6.15 -16.02 0.62
N HIS A 245 -4.83 -16.18 0.49
CA HIS A 245 -3.84 -15.10 0.64
C HIS A 245 -4.08 -13.89 -0.30
N ARG A 246 -5.32 -13.60 -0.72
CA ARG A 246 -5.84 -12.29 -1.06
C ARG A 246 -5.39 -11.29 -0.01
N ALA A 247 -4.37 -10.55 -0.42
CA ALA A 247 -3.98 -9.25 0.08
C ALA A 247 -4.98 -8.65 1.08
N LYS A 248 -4.76 -8.86 2.39
CA LYS A 248 -5.44 -8.07 3.43
C LYS A 248 -5.27 -6.60 3.05
N GLY A 249 -6.38 -5.88 2.95
CA GLY A 249 -6.38 -4.45 2.63
C GLY A 249 -5.39 -3.70 3.52
N LEU A 250 -4.75 -2.66 2.98
CA LEU A 250 -3.79 -1.85 3.74
C LEU A 250 -4.47 -1.34 5.02
N GLY A 251 -4.03 -1.84 6.17
CA GLY A 251 -4.58 -1.46 7.46
C GLY A 251 -4.28 0.00 7.79
N MET A 252 -5.10 0.57 8.68
CA MET A 252 -4.94 1.96 9.15
C MET A 252 -3.57 2.20 9.81
N GLU A 253 -2.89 1.14 10.27
CA GLU A 253 -1.54 1.20 10.84
C GLU A 253 -0.48 1.66 9.83
N ASN A 254 -0.60 1.26 8.55
CA ASN A 254 0.36 1.64 7.50
C ASN A 254 0.07 3.04 6.92
N ILE A 255 -1.18 3.52 7.00
CA ILE A 255 -1.63 4.80 6.44
C ILE A 255 -1.69 5.90 7.52
N GLY A 256 -1.66 5.53 8.80
CA GLY A 256 -1.84 6.44 9.95
C GLY A 256 -0.90 7.64 9.94
N GLY A 257 0.36 7.46 9.50
CA GLY A 257 1.33 8.55 9.40
C GLY A 257 0.90 9.69 8.47
N ILE A 258 0.17 9.39 7.39
CA ILE A 258 -0.31 10.40 6.44
C ILE A 258 -1.34 11.32 7.10
N PHE A 259 -2.24 10.77 7.93
CA PHE A 259 -3.23 11.55 8.67
C PHE A 259 -2.60 12.47 9.72
N VAL A 260 -1.53 12.01 10.40
CA VAL A 260 -0.80 12.84 11.36
C VAL A 260 -0.17 14.05 10.68
N VAL A 261 0.49 13.85 9.53
CA VAL A 261 1.09 14.94 8.75
C VAL A 261 0.03 15.96 8.31
N LEU A 262 -1.15 15.50 7.89
CA LEU A 262 -2.27 16.37 7.51
C LEU A 262 -2.71 17.27 8.68
N ILE A 263 -2.92 16.70 9.86
CA ILE A 263 -3.34 17.45 11.05
C ILE A 263 -2.29 18.49 11.45
N CYS A 264 -1.01 18.09 11.49
CA CYS A 264 0.09 19.01 11.76
C CYS A 264 0.15 20.16 10.75
N GLY A 265 -0.03 19.87 9.46
CA GLY A 265 -0.06 20.87 8.40
C GLY A 265 -1.18 21.90 8.56
N LEU A 266 -2.38 21.46 8.94
CA LEU A 266 -3.52 22.34 9.19
C LEU A 266 -3.27 23.28 10.38
N ILE A 267 -2.68 22.77 11.47
CA ILE A 267 -2.35 23.59 12.65
C ILE A 267 -1.34 24.67 12.28
N ILE A 268 -0.29 24.32 11.53
CA ILE A 268 0.73 25.28 11.08
C ILE A 268 0.10 26.34 10.16
N ALA A 269 -0.78 25.95 9.24
CA ALA A 269 -1.47 26.89 8.34
C ALA A 269 -2.32 27.91 9.12
N VAL A 270 -3.06 27.46 10.12
CA VAL A 270 -3.84 28.36 11.01
C VAL A 270 -2.92 29.31 11.77
N PHE A 271 -1.79 28.82 12.29
CA PHE A 271 -0.84 29.66 13.00
C PHE A 271 -0.21 30.74 12.10
N VAL A 272 0.18 30.39 10.87
CA VAL A 272 0.69 31.35 9.88
C VAL A 272 -0.36 32.40 9.54
N ALA A 273 -1.62 32.01 9.32
CA ALA A 273 -2.70 32.97 9.04
C ALA A 273 -2.94 33.96 10.21
N ILE A 274 -2.85 33.49 11.45
CA ILE A 274 -2.93 34.36 12.63
C ILE A 274 -1.74 35.32 12.67
N MET A 275 -0.53 34.83 12.42
CA MET A 275 0.68 35.68 12.38
C MET A 275 0.59 36.74 11.28
N GLU A 276 0.12 36.41 10.09
CA GLU A 276 -0.10 37.36 9.00
C GLU A 276 -1.14 38.43 9.38
N PHE A 277 -2.24 38.02 10.03
CA PHE A 277 -3.25 38.95 10.51
C PHE A 277 -2.69 39.92 11.57
N VAL A 278 -1.92 39.42 12.53
CA VAL A 278 -1.28 40.26 13.56
C VAL A 278 -0.24 41.18 12.93
N TRP A 279 0.59 40.70 12.01
CA TRP A 279 1.57 41.53 11.32
C TRP A 279 0.87 42.64 10.52
N SER A 280 -0.16 42.29 9.74
CA SER A 280 -0.90 43.22 8.90
C SER A 280 -1.58 44.32 9.72
N THR A 281 -2.21 43.95 10.84
CA THR A 281 -2.87 44.90 11.75
C THR A 281 -1.85 45.82 12.46
N ARG A 282 -0.69 45.31 12.88
CA ARG A 282 0.40 46.11 13.46
C ARG A 282 1.00 47.10 12.46
N CYS A 283 1.31 46.64 11.25
CA CYS A 283 1.89 47.48 10.20
C CYS A 283 0.90 48.58 9.72
N SER A 284 -0.40 48.26 9.71
CA SER A 284 -1.45 49.26 9.40
C SER A 284 -1.53 50.35 10.48
N SER A 285 -1.35 50.00 11.76
CA SER A 285 -1.37 50.99 12.85
C SER A 285 -0.18 51.97 12.83
N GLU A 286 0.98 51.57 12.30
CA GLU A 286 2.14 52.48 12.14
C GLU A 286 2.00 53.44 10.96
N THR A 287 1.18 53.10 9.95
CA THR A 287 1.02 53.93 8.75
C THR A 287 0.04 55.10 8.97
N ASP A 288 -0.84 55.00 9.97
CA ASP A 288 -1.83 56.05 10.30
C ASP A 288 -1.23 57.23 11.10
N GLU A 289 -0.02 57.13 11.67
CA GLU A 289 0.61 58.25 12.41
C GLU A 289 1.44 59.23 11.55
N VAL A 290 1.73 58.94 10.27
CA VAL A 290 2.72 59.74 9.48
C VAL A 290 2.16 60.42 8.22
N ARG A 291 0.85 60.48 7.97
CA ARG A 291 0.29 61.36 6.91
C ARG A 291 -1.08 61.97 7.24
N PRO A 292 -1.17 63.22 7.72
CA PRO A 292 -2.29 64.06 7.33
C PRO A 292 -2.03 64.48 5.87
N HIS A 293 -2.98 64.17 5.00
CA HIS A 293 -3.18 64.63 3.62
C HIS A 293 -3.20 63.53 2.54
N SER A 294 -4.39 63.40 1.96
CA SER A 294 -4.77 62.72 0.71
C SER A 294 -4.79 61.19 0.66
N CYS A 295 -5.92 60.61 1.09
CA CYS A 295 -6.47 59.42 0.44
C CYS A 295 -7.26 59.83 -0.81
N PRO A 296 -7.05 59.23 -1.99
CA PRO A 296 -8.15 59.02 -2.91
C PRO A 296 -8.98 57.85 -2.39
N ARG A 297 -10.21 58.15 -1.97
CA ARG A 297 -11.25 57.15 -1.73
C ARG A 297 -11.31 56.19 -2.92
N ARG A 298 -11.13 54.89 -2.68
CA ARG A 298 -11.62 53.85 -3.59
C ARG A 298 -13.14 53.91 -3.52
N HIS A 299 -13.76 54.75 -4.35
CA HIS A 299 -15.20 54.75 -4.53
C HIS A 299 -15.60 53.39 -5.12
N HIS A 300 -16.13 52.50 -4.28
CA HIS A 300 -17.22 51.66 -4.76
C HIS A 300 -18.28 52.62 -5.29
N ARG A 301 -18.49 52.60 -6.60
CA ARG A 301 -19.58 53.29 -7.26
C ARG A 301 -20.82 52.39 -7.09
N PRO A 302 -21.85 52.77 -6.33
CA PRO A 302 -23.16 52.15 -6.48
C PRO A 302 -23.71 52.61 -7.84
N THR A 303 -24.25 51.68 -8.61
CA THR A 303 -25.04 51.94 -9.81
C THR A 303 -26.18 52.91 -9.47
N PRO A 304 -26.45 53.94 -10.30
CA PRO A 304 -27.62 54.78 -10.09
C PRO A 304 -28.87 54.05 -10.56
N VAL A 305 -29.82 53.86 -9.65
CA VAL A 305 -31.22 53.56 -9.96
C VAL A 305 -31.91 54.89 -10.27
N GLY A 306 -32.55 54.97 -11.45
CA GLY A 306 -33.41 56.07 -11.87
C GLY A 306 -34.49 55.55 -12.85
N PRO A 307 -35.65 56.21 -12.98
CA PRO A 307 -36.96 55.55 -12.87
C PRO A 307 -37.68 55.26 -14.21
N HIS A 308 -38.60 54.29 -14.15
CA HIS A 308 -39.80 54.04 -14.99
C HIS A 308 -39.70 54.07 -16.54
N GLY A 309 -40.09 52.96 -17.19
CA GLY A 309 -40.76 53.00 -18.51
C GLY A 309 -40.54 51.82 -19.46
N ASN A 310 -41.42 50.82 -19.37
CA ASN A 310 -42.03 50.02 -20.46
C ASN A 310 -41.23 49.01 -21.35
N THR A 311 -41.59 47.73 -21.11
CA THR A 311 -41.91 46.62 -22.04
C THR A 311 -40.82 45.94 -22.90
N PRO A 312 -40.92 44.59 -23.07
CA PRO A 312 -39.85 43.77 -23.65
C PRO A 312 -40.06 43.52 -25.15
N THR A 313 -38.98 43.50 -25.92
CA THR A 313 -38.97 42.92 -27.27
C THR A 313 -37.88 41.86 -27.37
N LEU A 314 -38.32 40.73 -27.92
CA LEU A 314 -37.68 39.43 -27.97
C LEU A 314 -37.23 39.22 -29.42
N THR A 315 -35.92 39.07 -29.67
CA THR A 315 -35.41 38.52 -30.94
C THR A 315 -34.13 37.69 -30.75
N LEU A 316 -34.23 36.47 -31.26
CA LEU A 316 -33.41 35.26 -31.29
C LEU A 316 -31.90 35.34 -31.62
N HIS A 317 -31.09 34.57 -30.84
CA HIS A 317 -30.13 33.46 -31.16
C HIS A 317 -29.01 33.61 -32.25
N PRO A 318 -27.89 32.82 -32.21
CA PRO A 318 -27.73 31.49 -31.60
C PRO A 318 -26.49 31.23 -30.70
N LEU A 319 -26.57 30.05 -30.08
CA LEU A 319 -25.64 29.36 -29.17
C LEU A 319 -24.38 28.80 -29.84
N SER A 320 -23.38 28.57 -28.97
CA SER A 320 -22.40 27.45 -28.94
C SER A 320 -21.50 27.17 -30.14
N CYS A 321 -20.20 27.29 -29.88
CA CYS A 321 -19.23 26.28 -30.32
C CYS A 321 -18.59 25.64 -29.09
N SER A 322 -19.01 24.41 -28.82
CA SER A 322 -18.42 23.46 -27.88
C SER A 322 -16.97 23.15 -28.26
N VAL A 323 -16.07 23.08 -27.27
CA VAL A 323 -14.97 22.12 -27.29
C VAL A 323 -15.27 21.11 -26.19
N CYS A 324 -15.64 19.91 -26.63
CA CYS A 324 -15.85 18.75 -25.79
C CYS A 324 -14.56 18.40 -25.04
N VAL A 325 -14.62 18.42 -23.71
CA VAL A 325 -13.68 17.67 -22.86
C VAL A 325 -14.26 16.27 -22.71
N CYS A 326 -13.69 15.30 -23.42
CA CYS A 326 -13.96 13.88 -23.20
C CYS A 326 -13.46 13.49 -21.80
N TRP A 327 -14.39 13.24 -20.87
CA TRP A 327 -14.14 12.42 -19.70
C TRP A 327 -14.24 10.94 -20.12
N ALA A 328 -13.11 10.27 -20.30
CA ALA A 328 -13.08 8.82 -20.39
C ALA A 328 -13.14 8.24 -18.97
N ALA A 329 -14.34 8.16 -18.40
CA ALA A 329 -14.65 7.30 -17.28
C ALA A 329 -15.33 6.04 -17.83
N SER A 330 -14.58 4.95 -17.96
CA SER A 330 -15.14 3.61 -18.13
C SER A 330 -14.17 2.59 -17.56
N GLY A 331 -14.58 2.03 -16.44
CA GLY A 331 -13.90 0.95 -15.71
C GLY A 331 -14.87 0.28 -14.74
N THR A 332 -16.11 0.04 -15.19
CA THR A 332 -17.03 -0.88 -14.54
C THR A 332 -16.73 -2.27 -15.09
N VAL A 333 -16.10 -3.13 -14.30
CA VAL A 333 -16.08 -4.57 -14.57
C VAL A 333 -17.20 -5.19 -13.75
N CYS A 334 -18.29 -5.54 -14.43
CA CYS A 334 -19.19 -6.59 -14.01
C CYS A 334 -18.84 -7.84 -14.83
N VAL A 335 -18.19 -8.81 -14.17
CA VAL A 335 -18.42 -10.27 -14.10
C VAL A 335 -17.22 -10.86 -13.38
#